data_AF-A0A3D3FPC3-F1
#
_entry.id   AF-A0A3D3FPC3-F1
#
_cell.length_a   1.000
_cell.length_b   1.000
_cell.length_c   1.000
_cell.angle_alpha   90.00
_cell.angle_beta   90.00
_cell.angle_gamma   90.00
#
_symmetry.space_group_name_H-M   'P 1'
#
loop_
_entity.id
_entity.type
_entity.pdbx_description
1 polymer ?
#
loop_
_entity_poly.entity_id
_entity_poly.type
_entity_poly.pdbx_seq_one_letter_code
_entity_poly.pdbx_strand_id
1 'polypeptide(L)'
;MAELPVNLFAAEYADARDLLVIVSTAPNRLTVIDPASGINAYCALPAAPSALALTPDGNSAAVAHAGSVSIVSLSAATPALERNIALVSDTYSGSDASSIAYGPDGYVYFFPTENQWVDLRRIEAATGVQAFFDINDGLYENVLARLAPSGNSIYWIDRNSSPRDLHWINLDAVDMTAYGSSLDSSYHGDYPIGTAGIWFDHEGYRILTSAGTIFSSTESGSNATDMRYLGTLAPALGNMAVRWASQTDYGLFSGSSSPLFAAIPYDPSAYTTDLSPRRIVLVSSDDFSQKGSYDLPLFVDGAGTATRAQGAFCFWRSDGSELYVVARSAEAAMTGDFDLIVY
;
A
#
# COMPACT_ATOMS: atom_id res chain seq x y z
N MET A 1 -12.55 7.07 -21.05
CA MET A 1 -11.54 6.34 -20.26
C MET A 1 -11.72 4.85 -20.52
N ALA A 2 -10.64 4.06 -20.54
CA ALA A 2 -10.80 2.61 -20.68
C ALA A 2 -11.28 2.02 -19.35
N GLU A 3 -12.00 0.90 -19.47
CA GLU A 3 -12.58 0.17 -18.36
C GLU A 3 -11.47 -0.43 -17.47
N LEU A 4 -11.54 -0.17 -16.16
CA LEU A 4 -10.66 -0.82 -15.20
C LEU A 4 -10.91 -2.33 -15.20
N PRO A 5 -9.88 -3.16 -14.92
CA PRO A 5 -10.08 -4.61 -14.80
C PRO A 5 -11.17 -4.96 -13.78
N VAL A 6 -11.94 -6.00 -14.08
CA VAL A 6 -12.82 -6.62 -13.10
C VAL A 6 -11.98 -7.37 -12.06
N ASN A 7 -12.46 -7.42 -10.81
CA ASN A 7 -11.81 -8.08 -9.68
C ASN A 7 -10.38 -7.56 -9.37
N LEU A 8 -10.30 -6.24 -9.15
CA LEU A 8 -9.10 -5.55 -8.68
C LEU A 8 -8.66 -6.11 -7.32
N PHE A 9 -7.37 -6.44 -7.22
CA PHE A 9 -6.76 -6.99 -6.02
C PHE A 9 -5.99 -5.92 -5.23
N ALA A 10 -5.10 -5.18 -5.89
CA ALA A 10 -4.31 -4.11 -5.28
C ALA A 10 -4.04 -3.00 -6.29
N ALA A 11 -3.73 -1.82 -5.78
CA ALA A 11 -3.28 -0.67 -6.55
C ALA A 11 -2.13 0.03 -5.79
N GLU A 12 -1.17 0.55 -6.53
CA GLU A 12 -0.08 1.39 -6.04
C GLU A 12 0.15 2.54 -7.05
N TYR A 13 0.71 3.65 -6.59
CA TYR A 13 1.00 4.81 -7.43
C TYR A 13 2.51 5.04 -7.50
N ALA A 14 3.02 5.27 -8.72
CA ALA A 14 4.42 5.55 -8.98
C ALA A 14 4.63 7.06 -9.06
N ASP A 15 4.88 7.71 -7.92
CA ASP A 15 5.03 9.18 -7.81
C ASP A 15 6.06 9.73 -8.81
N ALA A 16 7.21 9.07 -8.96
CA ALA A 16 8.28 9.51 -9.86
C ALA A 16 7.86 9.61 -11.34
N ARG A 17 6.72 9.03 -11.72
CA ARG A 17 6.26 8.94 -13.12
C ARG A 17 4.80 9.31 -13.32
N ASP A 18 4.09 9.69 -12.26
CA ASP A 18 2.63 9.92 -12.25
C ASP A 18 1.83 8.74 -12.84
N LEU A 19 2.17 7.48 -12.50
CA LEU A 19 1.48 6.30 -13.03
C LEU A 19 0.70 5.57 -11.94
N LEU A 20 -0.54 5.21 -12.24
CA LEU A 20 -1.35 4.31 -11.41
C LEU A 20 -1.14 2.86 -11.90
N VAL A 21 -0.72 1.98 -10.98
CA VAL A 21 -0.48 0.57 -11.25
C VAL A 21 -1.50 -0.27 -10.51
N ILE A 22 -2.23 -1.11 -11.25
CA ILE A 22 -3.31 -1.93 -10.71
C ILE A 22 -3.07 -3.40 -11.07
N VAL A 23 -3.34 -4.31 -10.14
CA VAL A 23 -3.36 -5.76 -10.41
C VAL A 23 -4.74 -6.35 -10.19
N SER A 24 -5.12 -7.29 -11.05
CA SER A 24 -6.41 -7.99 -11.01
C SER A 24 -6.25 -9.50 -11.07
N THR A 25 -7.28 -10.23 -10.63
CA THR A 25 -7.31 -11.70 -10.62
C THR A 25 -8.20 -12.30 -11.72
N ALA A 26 -8.96 -11.49 -12.45
CA ALA A 26 -9.87 -11.94 -13.50
C ALA A 26 -9.92 -10.96 -14.70
N PRO A 27 -8.96 -11.01 -15.64
CA PRO A 27 -7.83 -11.92 -15.71
C PRO A 27 -6.69 -11.51 -14.79
N ASN A 28 -5.74 -12.43 -14.58
CA ASN A 28 -4.45 -12.14 -13.94
C ASN A 28 -3.65 -11.19 -14.82
N ARG A 29 -3.61 -9.90 -14.46
CA ARG A 29 -2.84 -8.89 -15.18
C ARG A 29 -2.43 -7.73 -14.28
N LEU A 30 -1.32 -7.09 -14.66
CA LEU A 30 -0.93 -5.76 -14.19
C LEU A 30 -1.35 -4.75 -15.26
N THR A 31 -2.03 -3.70 -14.87
CA THR A 31 -2.47 -2.59 -15.73
C THR A 31 -1.77 -1.32 -15.26
N VAL A 32 -1.11 -0.63 -16.18
CA VAL A 32 -0.53 0.70 -15.97
C VAL A 32 -1.47 1.72 -16.59
N ILE A 33 -1.78 2.76 -15.84
CA ILE A 33 -2.66 3.85 -16.25
C ILE A 33 -1.88 5.15 -16.07
N ASP A 34 -1.79 5.93 -17.14
CA ASP A 34 -1.41 7.34 -17.08
C ASP A 34 -2.70 8.15 -16.89
N PRO A 35 -2.98 8.69 -15.69
CA PRO A 35 -4.22 9.42 -15.43
C PRO A 35 -4.34 10.69 -16.27
N ALA A 36 -3.22 11.31 -16.65
CA ALA A 36 -3.21 12.58 -17.36
C ALA A 36 -3.57 12.42 -18.85
N SER A 37 -3.05 11.38 -19.50
CA SER A 37 -3.36 11.10 -20.91
C SER A 37 -4.54 10.13 -21.08
N GLY A 38 -4.93 9.43 -20.01
CA GLY A 38 -5.90 8.34 -20.05
C GLY A 38 -5.40 7.08 -20.77
N ILE A 39 -4.13 7.07 -21.19
CA ILE A 39 -3.49 5.88 -21.76
C ILE A 39 -3.44 4.80 -20.69
N ASN A 40 -3.79 3.60 -21.08
CA ASN A 40 -3.62 2.42 -20.27
C ASN A 40 -3.12 1.28 -21.13
N ALA A 41 -2.26 0.48 -20.54
CA ALA A 41 -1.71 -0.72 -21.13
C ALA A 41 -1.57 -1.77 -20.05
N TYR A 42 -1.50 -3.04 -20.44
CA TYR A 42 -1.44 -4.13 -19.49
C TYR A 42 -0.39 -5.17 -19.87
N CYS A 43 0.08 -5.87 -18.86
CA CYS A 43 0.89 -7.06 -18.97
C CYS A 43 0.16 -8.24 -18.34
N ALA A 44 0.07 -9.37 -19.04
CA ALA A 44 -0.51 -10.58 -18.49
C ALA A 44 0.39 -11.17 -17.41
N LEU A 45 -0.20 -11.59 -16.28
CA LEU A 45 0.50 -12.25 -15.19
C LEU A 45 0.29 -13.76 -15.28
N PRO A 46 1.30 -14.58 -14.91
CA PRO A 46 1.23 -16.03 -15.05
C PRO A 46 0.27 -16.69 -14.05
N ALA A 47 -0.02 -16.03 -12.92
CA ALA A 47 -0.87 -16.55 -11.85
C ALA A 47 -1.58 -15.40 -11.12
N ALA A 48 -2.51 -15.75 -10.20
CA ALA A 48 -3.23 -14.76 -9.41
C ALA A 48 -2.26 -13.93 -8.55
N PRO A 49 -2.36 -12.60 -8.54
CA PRO A 49 -1.56 -11.77 -7.65
C PRO A 49 -1.94 -12.00 -6.19
N SER A 50 -0.94 -12.01 -5.30
CA SER A 50 -1.12 -12.03 -3.84
C SER A 50 -0.50 -10.81 -3.14
N ALA A 51 0.41 -10.09 -3.81
CA ALA A 51 0.94 -8.80 -3.35
C ALA A 51 1.51 -7.99 -4.53
N LEU A 52 1.59 -6.67 -4.37
CA LEU A 52 2.14 -5.72 -5.34
C LEU A 52 3.09 -4.77 -4.61
N ALA A 53 4.26 -4.50 -5.19
CA ALA A 53 5.15 -3.42 -4.77
C ALA A 53 5.83 -2.80 -5.99
N LEU A 54 6.14 -1.50 -5.90
CA LEU A 54 6.83 -0.73 -6.95
C LEU A 54 8.22 -0.32 -6.45
N THR A 55 9.16 -0.14 -7.38
CA THR A 55 10.42 0.55 -7.07
C THR A 55 10.17 2.05 -6.89
N PRO A 56 10.94 2.77 -6.03
CA PRO A 56 10.76 4.22 -5.84
C PRO A 56 10.88 5.06 -7.10
N ASP A 57 11.69 4.60 -8.08
CA ASP A 57 11.84 5.26 -9.38
C ASP A 57 10.65 5.06 -10.33
N GLY A 58 9.66 4.25 -9.95
CA GLY A 58 8.47 3.95 -10.74
C GLY A 58 8.73 3.16 -12.03
N ASN A 59 9.91 2.59 -12.20
CA ASN A 59 10.27 1.87 -13.43
C ASN A 59 9.94 0.38 -13.39
N SER A 60 9.78 -0.21 -12.20
CA SER A 60 9.53 -1.65 -12.07
C SER A 60 8.49 -1.95 -11.00
N ALA A 61 7.76 -3.05 -11.20
CA ALA A 61 6.86 -3.64 -10.23
C ALA A 61 7.26 -5.08 -9.95
N ALA A 62 7.10 -5.50 -8.70
CA ALA A 62 7.09 -6.89 -8.30
C ALA A 62 5.65 -7.29 -7.99
N VAL A 63 5.22 -8.43 -8.52
CA VAL A 63 3.91 -9.02 -8.24
C VAL A 63 4.10 -10.43 -7.71
N ALA A 64 3.79 -10.64 -6.44
CA ALA A 64 3.86 -11.96 -5.83
C ALA A 64 2.68 -12.83 -6.27
N HIS A 65 2.95 -14.12 -6.36
CA HIS A 65 2.00 -15.19 -6.65
C HIS A 65 2.24 -16.33 -5.65
N ALA A 66 1.33 -17.30 -5.62
CA ALA A 66 1.62 -18.57 -4.96
C ALA A 66 2.85 -19.23 -5.61
N GLY A 67 3.94 -19.38 -4.86
CA GLY A 67 5.18 -20.01 -5.32
C GLY A 67 6.03 -19.25 -6.36
N SER A 68 5.69 -18.02 -6.75
CA SER A 68 6.53 -17.25 -7.71
C SER A 68 6.38 -15.73 -7.55
N VAL A 69 7.27 -14.98 -8.21
CA VAL A 69 7.19 -13.52 -8.31
C VAL A 69 7.45 -13.05 -9.73
N SER A 70 6.56 -12.21 -10.24
CA SER A 70 6.72 -11.54 -11.53
C SER A 70 7.44 -10.21 -11.33
N ILE A 71 8.49 -9.96 -12.11
CA ILE A 71 9.15 -8.66 -12.25
C ILE A 71 8.66 -8.04 -13.56
N VAL A 72 8.04 -6.88 -13.48
CA VAL A 72 7.39 -6.20 -14.60
C VAL A 72 8.04 -4.83 -14.79
N SER A 73 8.53 -4.53 -15.99
CA SER A 73 8.93 -3.18 -16.35
C SER A 73 7.69 -2.32 -16.59
N LEU A 74 7.71 -1.13 -16.01
CA LEU A 74 6.60 -0.19 -16.07
C LEU A 74 6.82 0.80 -17.21
N SER A 75 5.80 0.94 -18.03
CA SER A 75 5.70 1.93 -19.10
C SER A 75 4.21 2.20 -19.29
N ALA A 76 3.83 3.47 -19.47
CA ALA A 76 2.44 3.83 -19.70
C ALA A 76 1.84 3.09 -20.92
N ALA A 77 2.64 2.88 -21.96
CA ALA A 77 2.17 2.29 -23.22
C ALA A 77 2.48 0.80 -23.38
N THR A 78 3.56 0.31 -22.75
CA THR A 78 4.10 -1.04 -23.01
C THR A 78 4.70 -1.66 -21.76
N PRO A 79 3.93 -1.90 -20.69
CA PRO A 79 4.43 -2.65 -19.54
C PRO A 79 4.75 -4.09 -19.96
N ALA A 80 5.84 -4.66 -19.47
CA ALA A 80 6.30 -5.97 -19.91
C ALA A 80 6.77 -6.85 -18.75
N LEU A 81 6.43 -8.14 -18.81
CA LEU A 81 6.91 -9.15 -17.88
C LEU A 81 8.37 -9.46 -18.24
N GLU A 82 9.30 -9.02 -17.41
CA GLU A 82 10.73 -9.23 -17.60
C GLU A 82 11.13 -10.62 -17.10
N ARG A 83 10.60 -11.03 -15.94
CA ARG A 83 10.87 -12.32 -15.31
C ARG A 83 9.68 -12.85 -14.52
N ASN A 84 9.57 -14.17 -14.42
CA ASN A 84 8.80 -14.85 -13.39
C ASN A 84 9.73 -15.80 -12.65
N ILE A 85 10.05 -15.49 -11.40
CA ILE A 85 11.03 -16.19 -10.58
C ILE A 85 10.29 -17.15 -9.65
N ALA A 86 10.59 -18.45 -9.75
CA ALA A 86 10.03 -19.45 -8.84
C ALA A 86 10.65 -19.29 -7.45
N LEU A 87 9.81 -19.37 -6.41
CA LEU A 87 10.23 -19.28 -5.02
C LEU A 87 10.78 -20.64 -4.57
N VAL A 88 11.94 -20.62 -3.90
CA VAL A 88 12.44 -21.82 -3.22
C VAL A 88 11.85 -21.83 -1.81
N SER A 89 11.23 -22.94 -1.43
CA SER A 89 10.80 -23.12 -0.04
C SER A 89 12.03 -23.29 0.84
N ASP A 90 12.14 -22.50 1.90
CA ASP A 90 12.91 -22.93 3.07
C ASP A 90 11.99 -23.72 4.02
N THR A 91 12.55 -24.20 5.14
CA THR A 91 11.82 -25.07 6.08
C THR A 91 10.70 -24.34 6.85
N TYR A 92 10.65 -23.01 6.83
CA TYR A 92 9.85 -22.20 7.74
C TYR A 92 9.03 -21.07 7.07
N SER A 93 9.49 -20.43 5.99
CA SER A 93 8.84 -19.24 5.40
C SER A 93 7.78 -19.54 4.34
N GLY A 94 7.52 -20.82 4.03
CA GLY A 94 6.54 -21.22 3.01
C GLY A 94 6.93 -20.77 1.59
N SER A 95 6.01 -20.83 0.64
CA SER A 95 6.24 -20.39 -0.76
C SER A 95 5.46 -19.14 -1.14
N ASP A 96 4.72 -18.53 -0.22
CA ASP A 96 3.71 -17.52 -0.53
C ASP A 96 3.91 -16.27 0.34
N ALA A 97 3.66 -15.10 -0.25
CA ALA A 97 3.86 -13.80 0.41
C ALA A 97 2.53 -13.12 0.77
N SER A 98 2.43 -12.65 2.02
CA SER A 98 1.30 -11.84 2.50
C SER A 98 1.48 -10.37 2.14
N SER A 99 2.73 -9.91 2.08
CA SER A 99 3.14 -8.63 1.51
C SER A 99 4.56 -8.74 0.95
N ILE A 100 4.93 -7.79 0.10
CA ILE A 100 6.27 -7.66 -0.46
C ILE A 100 6.69 -6.19 -0.46
N ALA A 101 7.99 -5.93 -0.51
CA ALA A 101 8.55 -4.60 -0.81
C ALA A 101 9.59 -4.73 -1.92
N TYR A 102 9.69 -3.73 -2.80
CA TYR A 102 10.67 -3.73 -3.88
C TYR A 102 11.64 -2.56 -3.70
N GLY A 103 12.81 -2.85 -3.15
CA GLY A 103 13.82 -1.86 -2.81
C GLY A 103 14.54 -1.26 -4.02
N PRO A 104 15.11 -0.06 -3.87
CA PRO A 104 15.94 0.58 -4.90
C PRO A 104 17.28 -0.13 -5.14
N ASP A 105 17.64 -1.03 -4.22
CA ASP A 105 18.80 -1.92 -4.26
C ASP A 105 18.65 -3.09 -5.26
N GLY A 106 17.49 -3.19 -5.93
CA GLY A 106 17.20 -4.22 -6.91
C GLY A 106 16.69 -5.53 -6.31
N TYR A 107 16.34 -5.53 -5.03
CA TYR A 107 15.83 -6.71 -4.34
C TYR A 107 14.34 -6.62 -4.02
N VAL A 108 13.67 -7.77 -4.11
CA VAL A 108 12.29 -7.94 -3.62
C VAL A 108 12.35 -8.66 -2.27
N TYR A 109 11.76 -8.03 -1.26
CA TYR A 109 11.67 -8.49 0.12
C TYR A 109 10.32 -9.16 0.35
N PHE A 110 10.33 -10.36 0.91
CA PHE A 110 9.18 -11.25 1.03
C PHE A 110 8.77 -11.42 2.49
N PHE A 111 7.51 -11.11 2.78
CA PHE A 111 6.91 -11.31 4.09
C PHE A 111 5.98 -12.53 4.06
N PRO A 112 6.19 -13.50 4.96
CA PRO A 112 5.57 -14.82 4.87
C PRO A 112 4.06 -14.77 5.10
N THR A 113 3.34 -15.76 4.56
CA THR A 113 1.91 -15.99 4.86
C THR A 113 1.69 -16.89 6.07
N GLU A 114 2.68 -17.69 6.44
CA GLU A 114 2.58 -18.72 7.47
C GLU A 114 3.86 -18.82 8.33
N ASN A 115 3.69 -19.35 9.53
CA ASN A 115 4.72 -19.55 10.57
C ASN A 115 5.22 -18.26 11.25
N GLN A 116 6.07 -18.45 12.25
CA GLN A 116 6.55 -17.38 13.13
C GLN A 116 8.03 -17.59 13.37
N TRP A 117 8.74 -16.50 13.66
CA TRP A 117 10.17 -16.51 13.91
C TRP A 117 10.94 -17.03 12.68
N VAL A 118 10.51 -16.59 11.49
CA VAL A 118 11.09 -17.04 10.21
C VAL A 118 12.00 -15.98 9.61
N ASP A 119 12.92 -16.41 8.77
CA ASP A 119 13.85 -15.52 8.08
C ASP A 119 13.12 -14.62 7.06
N LEU A 120 13.60 -13.38 6.92
CA LEU A 120 13.25 -12.51 5.82
C LEU A 120 13.87 -13.05 4.52
N ARG A 121 13.01 -13.38 3.56
CA ARG A 121 13.47 -13.75 2.21
C ARG A 121 13.70 -12.48 1.39
N ARG A 122 14.85 -12.43 0.72
CA ARG A 122 15.22 -11.40 -0.26
C ARG A 122 15.58 -12.03 -1.59
N ILE A 123 15.09 -11.47 -2.69
CA ILE A 123 15.29 -11.99 -4.05
C ILE A 123 15.89 -10.92 -4.94
N GLU A 124 17.04 -11.19 -5.55
CA GLU A 124 17.64 -10.28 -6.53
C GLU A 124 16.79 -10.29 -7.81
N ALA A 125 16.14 -9.18 -8.15
CA ALA A 125 15.20 -9.15 -9.27
C ALA A 125 15.87 -9.45 -10.63
N ALA A 126 17.14 -9.07 -10.78
CA ALA A 126 17.90 -9.24 -12.01
C ALA A 126 18.27 -10.71 -12.30
N THR A 127 18.56 -11.50 -11.26
CA THR A 127 19.14 -12.85 -11.37
C THR A 127 18.23 -13.95 -10.84
N GLY A 128 17.29 -13.61 -9.96
CA GLY A 128 16.47 -14.56 -9.21
C GLY A 128 17.19 -15.26 -8.06
N VAL A 129 18.39 -14.81 -7.68
CA VAL A 129 19.11 -15.35 -6.51
C VAL A 129 18.36 -15.00 -5.24
N GLN A 130 18.12 -16.02 -4.40
CA GLN A 130 17.35 -15.88 -3.15
C GLN A 130 18.28 -16.05 -1.95
N ALA A 131 18.09 -15.21 -0.94
CA ALA A 131 18.78 -15.25 0.34
C ALA A 131 17.77 -15.11 1.48
N PHE A 132 18.15 -15.61 2.65
CA PHE A 132 17.33 -15.65 3.86
C PHE A 132 18.13 -15.01 4.99
N PHE A 133 17.49 -14.11 5.72
CA PHE A 133 18.11 -13.32 6.78
C PHE A 133 17.31 -13.45 8.07
N ASP A 134 17.97 -13.89 9.12
CA ASP A 134 17.45 -13.78 10.48
C ASP A 134 17.47 -12.30 10.86
N ILE A 135 16.30 -11.68 10.91
CA ILE A 135 16.13 -10.31 11.41
C ILE A 135 15.82 -10.45 12.88
N ASN A 136 16.52 -9.74 13.77
CA ASN A 136 16.44 -9.98 15.22
C ASN A 136 14.97 -10.13 15.68
N ASP A 137 14.66 -11.25 16.35
CA ASP A 137 13.32 -11.71 16.75
C ASP A 137 12.43 -12.29 15.63
N GLY A 138 12.98 -12.58 14.45
CA GLY A 138 12.32 -13.23 13.31
C GLY A 138 11.04 -12.54 12.78
N LEU A 139 10.55 -13.00 11.64
CA LEU A 139 9.28 -12.52 11.09
C LEU A 139 8.10 -13.36 11.58
N TYR A 140 7.01 -12.67 11.90
CA TYR A 140 5.70 -13.28 12.08
C TYR A 140 4.98 -13.41 10.73
N GLU A 141 4.07 -14.38 10.62
CA GLU A 141 3.21 -14.55 9.47
C GLU A 141 2.24 -13.38 9.25
N ASN A 142 1.84 -13.23 7.99
CA ASN A 142 0.71 -12.40 7.58
C ASN A 142 0.84 -10.93 7.99
N VAL A 143 2.06 -10.41 8.04
CA VAL A 143 2.33 -8.99 8.28
C VAL A 143 2.03 -8.16 7.03
N LEU A 144 1.83 -6.86 7.22
CA LEU A 144 1.70 -5.91 6.11
C LEU A 144 2.88 -4.95 6.14
N ALA A 145 3.76 -5.11 5.15
CA ALA A 145 4.94 -4.29 4.99
C ALA A 145 4.78 -3.19 3.93
N ARG A 146 5.52 -2.10 4.10
CA ARG A 146 5.69 -1.01 3.14
C ARG A 146 7.12 -0.47 3.18
N LEU A 147 7.68 -0.25 2.00
CA LEU A 147 8.94 0.47 1.82
C LEU A 147 8.71 1.94 2.19
N ALA A 148 9.62 2.52 2.96
CA ALA A 148 9.64 3.97 3.20
C ALA A 148 9.93 4.73 1.89
N PRO A 149 9.39 5.95 1.68
CA PRO A 149 9.63 6.73 0.46
C PRO A 149 11.11 6.98 0.14
N SER A 150 11.98 7.05 1.15
CA SER A 150 13.43 7.15 0.98
C SER A 150 14.04 5.96 0.24
N GLY A 151 13.40 4.78 0.33
CA GLY A 151 13.92 3.50 -0.16
C GLY A 151 14.90 2.81 0.78
N ASN A 152 15.20 3.40 1.94
CA ASN A 152 16.25 2.90 2.84
C ASN A 152 15.73 1.92 3.89
N SER A 153 14.42 1.87 4.10
CA SER A 153 13.83 1.06 5.16
C SER A 153 12.51 0.41 4.75
N ILE A 154 12.16 -0.68 5.42
CA ILE A 154 10.82 -1.26 5.38
C ILE A 154 10.21 -1.19 6.77
N TYR A 155 8.95 -0.77 6.84
CA TYR A 155 8.15 -0.88 8.05
C TYR A 155 7.05 -1.93 7.85
N TRP A 156 6.66 -2.61 8.92
CA TRP A 156 5.52 -3.53 8.85
C TRP A 156 4.70 -3.54 10.14
N ILE A 157 3.47 -4.02 10.01
CA ILE A 157 2.56 -4.22 11.15
C ILE A 157 2.17 -5.68 11.29
N ASP A 158 2.00 -6.12 12.53
CA ASP A 158 1.40 -7.41 12.81
C ASP A 158 -0.11 -7.39 12.55
N ARG A 159 -0.64 -8.43 11.89
CA ARG A 159 -2.09 -8.54 11.64
C ARG A 159 -2.76 -9.61 12.50
N ASN A 160 -2.01 -10.65 12.85
CA ASN A 160 -2.49 -11.85 13.54
C ASN A 160 -2.02 -11.95 15.01
N SER A 161 -1.32 -10.95 15.54
CA SER A 161 -0.92 -10.89 16.96
C SER A 161 -1.80 -9.90 17.76
N SER A 162 -1.85 -10.09 19.07
CA SER A 162 -2.44 -9.13 20.01
C SER A 162 -1.62 -9.10 21.31
N PRO A 163 -1.12 -7.93 21.75
CA PRO A 163 -1.24 -6.64 21.07
C PRO A 163 -0.45 -6.62 19.74
N ARG A 164 -0.84 -5.71 18.84
CA ARG A 164 -0.18 -5.52 17.54
C ARG A 164 0.92 -4.48 17.68
N ASP A 165 1.97 -4.63 16.89
CA ASP A 165 3.06 -3.65 16.85
C ASP A 165 3.38 -3.12 15.45
N LEU A 166 4.22 -2.08 15.43
CA LEU A 166 4.89 -1.51 14.28
C LEU A 166 6.38 -1.84 14.38
N HIS A 167 6.92 -2.37 13.30
CA HIS A 167 8.30 -2.80 13.22
C HIS A 167 9.01 -2.11 12.07
N TRP A 168 10.34 -2.13 12.10
CA TRP A 168 11.21 -1.49 11.12
C TRP A 168 12.44 -2.35 10.82
N ILE A 169 12.94 -2.26 9.57
CA ILE A 169 14.23 -2.80 9.16
C ILE A 169 14.96 -1.85 8.21
N ASN A 170 16.28 -1.77 8.37
CA ASN A 170 17.20 -1.02 7.51
C ASN A 170 17.67 -1.84 6.31
N LEU A 171 17.48 -1.30 5.10
CA LEU A 171 17.95 -1.89 3.84
C LEU A 171 19.37 -1.47 3.45
N ASP A 172 19.86 -0.33 3.96
CA ASP A 172 21.24 0.12 3.74
C ASP A 172 22.26 -0.69 4.57
N ALA A 173 21.77 -1.50 5.52
CA ALA A 173 22.63 -2.37 6.29
C ALA A 173 23.24 -3.46 5.38
N VAL A 174 24.56 -3.38 5.18
CA VAL A 174 25.37 -4.42 4.49
C VAL A 174 25.07 -5.81 5.06
N ASP A 175 24.71 -5.87 6.34
CA ASP A 175 24.23 -7.04 7.04
C ASP A 175 22.93 -6.73 7.80
N MET A 176 21.80 -7.19 7.25
CA MET A 176 20.48 -7.06 7.88
C MET A 176 20.34 -7.87 9.17
N THR A 177 21.34 -8.69 9.55
CA THR A 177 21.36 -9.43 10.81
C THR A 177 22.05 -8.67 11.96
N ALA A 178 22.69 -7.52 11.67
CA ALA A 178 23.39 -6.73 12.68
C ALA A 178 22.42 -6.18 13.75
N TYR A 179 22.80 -6.21 15.04
CA TYR A 179 21.97 -5.64 16.10
C TYR A 179 21.62 -4.16 15.82
N GLY A 180 20.34 -3.81 15.86
CA GLY A 180 19.84 -2.48 15.47
C GLY A 180 19.57 -2.30 13.98
N SER A 181 19.68 -3.36 13.16
CA SER A 181 19.18 -3.39 11.78
C SER A 181 17.66 -3.54 11.72
N SER A 182 17.04 -4.05 12.79
CA SER A 182 15.59 -4.11 12.99
C SER A 182 15.20 -3.50 14.33
N LEU A 183 13.96 -3.01 14.42
CA LEU A 183 13.38 -2.45 15.62
C LEU A 183 11.91 -2.84 15.77
N ASP A 184 11.52 -3.07 17.02
CA ASP A 184 10.14 -3.07 17.48
C ASP A 184 9.79 -1.70 18.08
N SER A 185 8.53 -1.27 18.04
CA SER A 185 8.16 0.06 18.57
C SER A 185 8.29 0.12 20.10
N SER A 186 8.31 1.34 20.66
CA SER A 186 8.26 1.52 22.12
C SER A 186 6.87 1.28 22.73
N TYR A 187 5.86 1.02 21.92
CA TYR A 187 4.45 1.19 22.26
C TYR A 187 3.64 -0.08 22.05
N HIS A 188 4.25 -1.25 22.30
CA HIS A 188 3.62 -2.56 22.17
C HIS A 188 2.25 -2.64 22.87
N GLY A 189 1.17 -2.41 22.10
CA GLY A 189 -0.21 -2.37 22.59
C GLY A 189 -0.72 -1.05 23.18
N ASP A 190 0.08 0.01 23.25
CA ASP A 190 -0.35 1.30 23.82
C ASP A 190 -1.27 2.09 22.89
N TYR A 191 -1.01 2.01 21.57
CA TYR A 191 -1.78 2.72 20.55
C TYR A 191 -2.40 1.76 19.53
N PRO A 192 -3.62 2.04 19.05
CA PRO A 192 -4.22 1.24 17.98
C PRO A 192 -3.38 1.29 16.69
N ILE A 193 -3.04 0.12 16.14
CA ILE A 193 -2.35 -0.02 14.84
C ILE A 193 -3.34 -0.41 13.71
N GLY A 194 -4.29 -1.28 14.02
CA GLY A 194 -5.21 -1.84 13.02
C GLY A 194 -4.55 -2.95 12.18
N THR A 195 -5.21 -3.40 11.11
CA THR A 195 -4.79 -4.55 10.29
C THR A 195 -4.88 -4.34 8.79
N ALA A 196 -5.38 -3.19 8.33
CA ALA A 196 -5.74 -2.99 6.93
C ALA A 196 -4.62 -2.33 6.11
N GLY A 197 -3.69 -1.62 6.75
CA GLY A 197 -2.63 -0.90 6.04
C GLY A 197 -1.78 -0.01 6.94
N ILE A 198 -0.64 0.38 6.38
CA ILE A 198 0.18 1.52 6.78
C ILE A 198 0.48 2.34 5.53
N TRP A 199 0.56 3.66 5.70
CA TRP A 199 0.86 4.61 4.62
C TRP A 199 1.82 5.66 5.15
N PHE A 200 2.71 6.14 4.30
CA PHE A 200 3.61 7.24 4.64
C PHE A 200 2.98 8.58 4.27
N ASP A 201 3.43 9.67 4.92
CA ASP A 201 3.35 10.96 4.25
C ASP A 201 4.33 11.02 3.07
N HIS A 202 4.14 11.98 2.17
CA HIS A 202 4.84 12.05 0.90
C HIS A 202 6.36 12.12 1.08
N GLU A 203 6.85 12.81 2.12
CA GLU A 203 8.28 12.85 2.41
C GLU A 203 8.79 11.68 3.26
N GLY A 204 7.91 10.81 3.77
CA GLY A 204 8.29 9.63 4.55
C GLY A 204 8.65 9.89 6.01
N TYR A 205 8.32 11.05 6.55
CA TYR A 205 8.58 11.42 7.95
C TYR A 205 7.53 10.91 8.93
N ARG A 206 6.37 10.45 8.44
CA ARG A 206 5.27 9.95 9.26
C ARG A 206 4.70 8.66 8.70
N ILE A 207 4.24 7.80 9.62
CA ILE A 207 3.52 6.57 9.32
C ILE A 207 2.10 6.71 9.85
N LEU A 208 1.12 6.64 8.95
CA LEU A 208 -0.29 6.50 9.27
C LEU A 208 -0.67 5.03 9.26
N THR A 209 -1.28 4.55 10.34
CA THR A 209 -1.81 3.19 10.43
C THR A 209 -3.29 3.12 10.08
N SER A 210 -3.79 1.94 9.75
CA SER A 210 -5.22 1.71 9.48
C SER A 210 -6.16 2.00 10.66
N ALA A 211 -5.67 2.06 11.89
CA ALA A 211 -6.48 2.56 13.00
C ALA A 211 -6.54 4.10 13.08
N GLY A 212 -5.88 4.81 12.18
CA GLY A 212 -5.79 6.26 12.17
C GLY A 212 -4.75 6.82 13.13
N THR A 213 -3.80 6.01 13.60
CA THR A 213 -2.70 6.47 14.48
C THR A 213 -1.52 6.92 13.64
N ILE A 214 -0.84 7.99 14.07
CA ILE A 214 0.31 8.56 13.36
C ILE A 214 1.55 8.43 14.23
N PHE A 215 2.61 7.88 13.64
CA PHE A 215 3.95 7.77 14.24
C PHE A 215 4.97 8.54 13.42
N SER A 216 6.11 8.90 14.01
CA SER A 216 7.28 9.35 13.26
C SER A 216 7.94 8.21 12.49
N SER A 217 8.52 8.53 11.35
CA SER A 217 9.45 7.70 10.59
C SER A 217 10.73 8.51 10.42
N THR A 218 11.70 8.27 11.28
CA THR A 218 13.01 8.93 11.21
C THR A 218 14.05 8.05 10.54
N GLU A 219 13.75 6.75 10.39
CA GLU A 219 14.64 5.73 9.83
C GLU A 219 16.00 5.67 10.53
N SER A 220 16.02 6.08 11.80
CA SER A 220 17.27 6.28 12.54
C SER A 220 17.77 5.00 13.20
N GLY A 221 16.98 3.92 13.17
CA GLY A 221 17.26 2.72 13.96
C GLY A 221 17.21 2.97 15.46
N SER A 222 16.41 3.94 15.92
CA SER A 222 16.29 4.24 17.35
C SER A 222 14.85 4.52 17.77
N ASN A 223 14.34 3.70 18.69
CA ASN A 223 13.05 3.89 19.38
C ASN A 223 12.91 5.23 20.14
N ALA A 224 14.02 5.94 20.36
CA ALA A 224 13.97 7.27 20.99
C ALA A 224 13.39 8.34 20.07
N THR A 225 13.53 8.18 18.75
CA THR A 225 13.19 9.16 17.71
C THR A 225 12.26 8.59 16.64
N ASP A 226 12.40 7.30 16.36
CA ASP A 226 11.61 6.57 15.39
C ASP A 226 10.37 5.95 16.00
N MET A 227 9.35 5.75 15.17
CA MET A 227 8.06 5.16 15.56
C MET A 227 7.44 5.85 16.79
N ARG A 228 7.63 7.18 16.91
CA ARG A 228 7.12 7.97 18.04
C ARG A 228 5.70 8.42 17.76
N TYR A 229 4.76 8.15 18.66
CA TYR A 229 3.39 8.63 18.54
C TYR A 229 3.35 10.15 18.36
N LEU A 230 2.67 10.59 17.30
CA LEU A 230 2.47 12.00 16.95
C LEU A 230 1.03 12.45 17.12
N GLY A 231 0.05 11.55 16.96
CA GLY A 231 -1.36 11.90 17.04
C GLY A 231 -2.27 10.87 16.38
N THR A 232 -3.50 11.30 16.08
CA THR A 232 -4.50 10.42 15.45
C THR A 232 -5.47 11.19 14.57
N LEU A 233 -5.90 10.55 13.47
CA LEU A 233 -6.98 11.01 12.58
C LEU A 233 -8.37 10.66 13.10
N ALA A 234 -8.50 9.82 14.14
CA ALA A 234 -9.80 9.29 14.58
C ALA A 234 -10.87 10.39 14.79
N PRO A 235 -10.60 11.54 15.45
CA PRO A 235 -11.60 12.61 15.59
C PRO A 235 -12.08 13.18 14.23
N ALA A 236 -11.16 13.39 13.29
CA ALA A 236 -11.46 13.91 11.95
C ALA A 236 -12.25 12.90 11.10
N LEU A 237 -12.14 11.61 11.41
CA LEU A 237 -12.82 10.52 10.71
C LEU A 237 -14.12 10.08 11.42
N GLY A 238 -14.50 10.72 12.53
CA GLY A 238 -15.68 10.30 13.31
C GLY A 238 -15.47 8.95 14.01
N ASN A 239 -14.24 8.70 14.48
CA ASN A 239 -13.77 7.45 15.09
C ASN A 239 -13.82 6.22 14.17
N MET A 240 -13.87 6.44 12.85
CA MET A 240 -13.73 5.39 11.84
C MET A 240 -12.25 5.04 11.63
N ALA A 241 -11.99 3.80 11.23
CA ALA A 241 -10.68 3.35 10.78
C ALA A 241 -10.35 3.90 9.38
N VAL A 242 -9.12 3.72 8.92
CA VAL A 242 -8.63 4.12 7.60
C VAL A 242 -8.50 2.90 6.71
N ARG A 243 -9.20 2.90 5.58
CA ARG A 243 -9.13 1.84 4.56
C ARG A 243 -7.95 2.06 3.63
N TRP A 244 -7.75 3.31 3.22
CA TRP A 244 -6.65 3.75 2.40
C TRP A 244 -6.37 5.22 2.68
N ALA A 245 -5.11 5.61 2.55
CA ALA A 245 -4.71 7.01 2.63
C ALA A 245 -3.57 7.33 1.68
N SER A 246 -3.49 8.60 1.31
CA SER A 246 -2.37 9.22 0.60
C SER A 246 -2.24 10.64 1.11
N GLN A 247 -1.03 11.19 1.11
CA GLN A 247 -0.76 12.56 1.52
C GLN A 247 -0.08 13.32 0.39
N THR A 248 -0.29 14.64 0.38
CA THR A 248 0.44 15.56 -0.49
C THR A 248 0.99 16.73 0.32
N ASP A 249 2.17 17.21 -0.08
CA ASP A 249 2.82 18.40 0.47
C ASP A 249 2.20 19.69 -0.07
N TYR A 250 1.49 19.57 -1.19
CA TYR A 250 0.93 20.68 -1.94
C TYR A 250 -0.58 20.60 -1.84
N GLY A 251 -1.17 21.36 -0.92
CA GLY A 251 -2.64 21.49 -0.84
C GLY A 251 -3.27 22.28 -2.00
N LEU A 252 -2.62 22.37 -3.16
CA LEU A 252 -3.08 23.10 -4.35
C LEU A 252 -4.53 22.74 -4.70
N PHE A 253 -4.87 21.47 -4.50
CA PHE A 253 -6.19 20.91 -4.73
C PHE A 253 -7.36 21.60 -3.98
N SER A 254 -7.09 22.18 -2.80
CA SER A 254 -8.13 22.83 -1.98
C SER A 254 -7.88 24.31 -1.73
N GLY A 255 -6.89 24.91 -2.41
CA GLY A 255 -6.37 26.23 -2.05
C GLY A 255 -5.69 26.27 -0.68
N SER A 256 -5.37 25.10 -0.11
CA SER A 256 -4.60 24.95 1.12
C SER A 256 -3.11 25.09 0.81
N SER A 257 -2.39 25.93 1.56
CA SER A 257 -0.93 25.94 1.53
C SER A 257 -0.31 24.89 2.46
N SER A 258 -1.15 24.15 3.22
CA SER A 258 -0.72 23.12 4.15
C SER A 258 -0.83 21.72 3.53
N PRO A 259 0.05 20.79 3.94
CA PRO A 259 -0.03 19.40 3.54
C PRO A 259 -1.33 18.72 4.01
N LEU A 260 -1.84 17.79 3.21
CA LEU A 260 -3.14 17.14 3.45
C LEU A 260 -3.06 15.63 3.27
N PHE A 261 -3.59 14.89 4.24
CA PHE A 261 -4.02 13.52 4.05
C PHE A 261 -5.38 13.49 3.34
N ALA A 262 -5.49 12.67 2.30
CA ALA A 262 -6.74 12.14 1.81
C ALA A 262 -6.92 10.74 2.43
N ALA A 263 -8.01 10.54 3.18
CA ALA A 263 -8.32 9.26 3.80
C ALA A 263 -9.68 8.74 3.33
N ILE A 264 -9.75 7.45 3.04
CA ILE A 264 -10.99 6.70 2.89
C ILE A 264 -11.28 6.09 4.25
N PRO A 265 -12.24 6.60 5.05
CA PRO A 265 -12.54 5.97 6.32
C PRO A 265 -13.16 4.56 6.09
N TYR A 266 -13.37 3.76 7.12
CA TYR A 266 -14.31 2.63 7.13
C TYR A 266 -14.68 2.26 8.56
N ASP A 267 -15.86 1.69 8.75
CA ASP A 267 -16.27 1.17 10.06
C ASP A 267 -15.82 -0.29 10.21
N PRO A 268 -14.84 -0.60 11.08
CA PRO A 268 -14.39 -1.97 11.29
C PRO A 268 -15.40 -2.84 12.06
N SER A 269 -16.42 -2.23 12.68
CA SER A 269 -17.45 -2.92 13.46
C SER A 269 -18.71 -3.28 12.66
N ALA A 270 -18.82 -2.83 11.42
CA ALA A 270 -19.97 -3.10 10.55
C ALA A 270 -19.92 -4.54 10.01
N TYR A 271 -20.52 -5.49 10.73
CA TYR A 271 -20.50 -6.93 10.39
C TYR A 271 -21.33 -7.31 9.16
N THR A 272 -22.34 -6.53 8.79
CA THR A 272 -23.20 -6.79 7.63
C THR A 272 -23.85 -5.48 7.18
N THR A 273 -23.87 -5.21 5.88
CA THR A 273 -24.30 -3.96 5.21
C THR A 273 -23.31 -2.80 5.31
N ASP A 274 -22.40 -2.81 4.35
CA ASP A 274 -21.54 -1.75 3.85
C ASP A 274 -21.93 -0.30 4.21
N LEU A 275 -21.36 0.17 5.31
CA LEU A 275 -21.21 1.60 5.64
C LEU A 275 -19.79 2.07 5.34
N SER A 276 -19.11 1.49 4.35
CA SER A 276 -17.87 2.08 3.85
C SER A 276 -18.22 3.53 3.42
N PRO A 277 -17.49 4.53 3.93
CA PRO A 277 -17.79 5.91 3.66
C PRO A 277 -17.67 6.13 2.17
N ARG A 278 -18.76 6.62 1.63
CA ARG A 278 -18.94 7.05 0.24
C ARG A 278 -18.29 8.40 0.06
N ARG A 279 -17.17 8.63 0.73
CA ARG A 279 -16.48 9.90 0.76
C ARG A 279 -15.00 9.73 1.01
N ILE A 280 -14.24 10.68 0.51
CA ILE A 280 -12.88 10.98 0.93
C ILE A 280 -12.94 12.07 1.99
N VAL A 281 -12.16 11.94 3.07
CA VAL A 281 -11.99 13.00 4.06
C VAL A 281 -10.61 13.62 3.89
N LEU A 282 -10.56 14.94 3.78
CA LEU A 282 -9.30 15.69 3.77
C LEU A 282 -8.96 16.12 5.19
N VAL A 283 -7.75 15.80 5.63
CA VAL A 283 -7.26 16.07 6.99
C VAL A 283 -5.91 16.77 6.90
N SER A 284 -5.69 17.83 7.68
CA SER A 284 -4.38 18.49 7.70
C SER A 284 -3.32 17.60 8.34
N SER A 285 -2.15 17.54 7.71
CA SER A 285 -1.01 16.81 8.26
C SER A 285 -0.31 17.55 9.42
N ASP A 286 -0.65 18.82 9.66
CA ASP A 286 -0.05 19.64 10.72
C ASP A 286 -0.77 19.44 12.06
N ASP A 287 -2.11 19.48 12.03
CA ASP A 287 -2.95 19.50 13.24
C ASP A 287 -3.96 18.33 13.32
N PHE A 288 -3.97 17.46 12.31
CA PHE A 288 -4.88 16.31 12.17
C PHE A 288 -6.38 16.67 12.22
N SER A 289 -6.73 17.93 11.95
CA SER A 289 -8.12 18.39 11.88
C SER A 289 -8.68 18.22 10.46
N GLN A 290 -9.97 17.86 10.38
CA GLN A 290 -10.68 17.76 9.12
C GLN A 290 -10.75 19.14 8.43
N LYS A 291 -10.31 19.20 7.17
CA LYS A 291 -10.39 20.40 6.33
C LYS A 291 -11.52 20.32 5.29
N GLY A 292 -11.94 19.12 4.91
CA GLY A 292 -13.02 18.93 3.95
C GLY A 292 -13.40 17.47 3.74
N SER A 293 -14.32 17.23 2.82
CA SER A 293 -14.66 15.89 2.33
C SER A 293 -15.32 15.96 0.96
N TYR A 294 -15.12 14.92 0.15
CA TYR A 294 -15.78 14.74 -1.15
C TYR A 294 -16.62 13.48 -1.13
N ASP A 295 -17.90 13.58 -1.49
CA ASP A 295 -18.74 12.41 -1.69
C ASP A 295 -18.41 11.74 -3.03
N LEU A 296 -18.34 10.41 -3.03
CA LEU A 296 -18.16 9.60 -4.22
C LEU A 296 -19.44 9.61 -5.06
N PRO A 297 -19.32 9.67 -6.41
CA PRO A 297 -20.46 9.69 -7.31
C PRO A 297 -21.25 8.36 -7.27
N LEU A 298 -22.37 8.33 -7.99
CA LEU A 298 -23.10 7.10 -8.26
C LEU A 298 -22.55 6.45 -9.53
N PHE A 299 -22.42 5.12 -9.51
CA PHE A 299 -22.26 4.31 -10.72
C PHE A 299 -23.62 4.15 -11.38
N VAL A 300 -23.74 4.47 -12.66
CA VAL A 300 -25.00 4.28 -13.41
C VAL A 300 -24.76 3.26 -14.50
N ASP A 301 -25.52 2.18 -14.48
CA ASP A 301 -25.39 1.13 -15.48
C ASP A 301 -26.03 1.53 -16.83
N GLY A 302 -25.82 0.70 -17.86
CA GLY A 302 -26.40 0.92 -19.19
C GLY A 302 -27.94 0.90 -19.20
N ALA A 303 -28.60 0.44 -18.13
CA ALA A 303 -30.04 0.45 -17.95
C ALA A 303 -30.55 1.65 -17.13
N GLY A 304 -29.65 2.51 -16.63
CA GLY A 304 -29.97 3.69 -15.82
C GLY A 304 -30.10 3.40 -14.31
N THR A 305 -29.77 2.20 -13.85
CA THR A 305 -29.75 1.86 -12.42
C THR A 305 -28.54 2.52 -11.76
N ALA A 306 -28.79 3.37 -10.77
CA ALA A 306 -27.74 4.03 -10.02
C ALA A 306 -27.38 3.23 -8.76
N THR A 307 -26.14 2.75 -8.69
CA THR A 307 -25.54 2.14 -7.50
C THR A 307 -24.54 3.11 -6.85
N ARG A 308 -24.32 2.95 -5.56
CA ARG A 308 -23.41 3.83 -4.81
C ARG A 308 -21.96 3.39 -5.03
N ALA A 309 -21.06 4.37 -5.21
CA ALA A 309 -19.62 4.10 -5.22
C ALA A 309 -19.06 3.87 -3.81
N GLN A 310 -18.01 3.08 -3.75
CA GLN A 310 -17.18 2.87 -2.57
C GLN A 310 -15.71 3.02 -2.94
N GLY A 311 -14.99 3.83 -2.19
CA GLY A 311 -13.55 4.00 -2.40
C GLY A 311 -12.81 2.73 -2.00
N ALA A 312 -11.91 2.28 -2.87
CA ALA A 312 -10.99 1.19 -2.58
C ALA A 312 -9.58 1.73 -2.33
N PHE A 313 -9.10 2.64 -3.18
CA PHE A 313 -7.78 3.26 -3.09
C PHE A 313 -7.86 4.75 -3.42
N CYS A 314 -6.97 5.56 -2.86
CA CYS A 314 -6.81 6.96 -3.24
C CYS A 314 -5.33 7.35 -3.29
N PHE A 315 -4.98 8.19 -4.26
CA PHE A 315 -3.62 8.61 -4.52
C PHE A 315 -3.62 10.07 -4.95
N TRP A 316 -2.76 10.88 -4.34
CA TRP A 316 -2.45 12.18 -4.90
C TRP A 316 -1.59 12.02 -6.15
N ARG A 317 -1.77 12.92 -7.11
CA ARG A 317 -0.74 13.19 -8.10
C ARG A 317 0.53 13.67 -7.40
N SER A 318 1.71 13.39 -7.95
CA SER A 318 2.99 13.76 -7.33
C SER A 318 3.14 15.26 -7.03
N ASP A 319 2.47 16.13 -7.78
CA ASP A 319 2.47 17.58 -7.56
C ASP A 319 1.31 18.09 -6.68
N GLY A 320 0.45 17.19 -6.17
CA GLY A 320 -0.71 17.51 -5.34
C GLY A 320 -1.86 18.22 -6.06
N SER A 321 -1.85 18.29 -7.39
CA SER A 321 -2.86 19.03 -8.17
C SER A 321 -4.16 18.25 -8.41
N GLU A 322 -4.14 16.93 -8.29
CA GLU A 322 -5.29 16.04 -8.55
C GLU A 322 -5.32 14.93 -7.49
N LEU A 323 -6.53 14.51 -7.10
CA LEU A 323 -6.74 13.32 -6.28
C LEU A 323 -7.41 12.22 -7.11
N TYR A 324 -6.72 11.10 -7.26
CA TYR A 324 -7.22 9.92 -7.93
C TYR A 324 -7.86 8.97 -6.94
N VAL A 325 -9.08 8.54 -7.21
CA VAL A 325 -9.82 7.57 -6.39
C VAL A 325 -10.25 6.40 -7.25
N VAL A 326 -9.74 5.21 -6.92
CA VAL A 326 -10.22 3.96 -7.50
C VAL A 326 -11.42 3.52 -6.67
N ALA A 327 -12.61 3.59 -7.26
CA ALA A 327 -13.86 3.26 -6.60
C ALA A 327 -14.54 2.05 -7.24
N ARG A 328 -15.37 1.35 -6.48
CA ARG A 328 -16.19 0.23 -6.96
C ARG A 328 -17.69 0.45 -6.74
N SER A 329 -18.51 -0.25 -7.51
CA SER A 329 -19.95 -0.39 -7.22
C SER A 329 -20.15 -1.10 -5.87
N ALA A 330 -21.08 -0.59 -5.06
CA ALA A 330 -21.49 -1.20 -3.79
C ALA A 330 -22.25 -2.52 -3.96
N GLU A 331 -22.76 -2.81 -5.17
CA GLU A 331 -23.53 -4.00 -5.46
C GLU A 331 -22.74 -4.90 -6.42
N ALA A 332 -22.36 -6.08 -5.93
CA ALA A 332 -21.53 -7.07 -6.62
C ALA A 332 -22.32 -7.76 -7.73
N ALA A 333 -22.43 -7.12 -8.90
CA ALA A 333 -22.99 -7.74 -10.11
C ALA A 333 -22.70 -6.96 -11.41
N MET A 334 -21.87 -5.90 -11.40
CA MET A 334 -21.67 -5.09 -12.61
C MET A 334 -20.40 -5.54 -13.34
N THR A 335 -20.52 -5.95 -14.60
CA THR A 335 -19.35 -5.96 -15.50
C THR A 335 -18.76 -4.54 -15.54
N GLY A 336 -17.48 -4.38 -15.19
CA GLY A 336 -16.84 -3.07 -15.01
C GLY A 336 -16.95 -2.52 -13.59
N ASP A 337 -16.80 -3.36 -12.56
CA ASP A 337 -17.04 -3.02 -11.15
C ASP A 337 -16.22 -1.84 -10.59
N PHE A 338 -15.17 -1.37 -11.27
CA PHE A 338 -14.29 -0.28 -10.82
C PHE A 338 -14.23 0.88 -11.81
N ASP A 339 -14.11 2.11 -11.30
CA ASP A 339 -13.83 3.31 -12.08
C ASP A 339 -12.80 4.20 -11.37
N LEU A 340 -12.13 5.05 -12.16
CA LEU A 340 -11.17 6.03 -11.70
C LEU A 340 -11.85 7.40 -11.65
N ILE A 341 -12.09 7.90 -10.44
CA ILE A 341 -12.62 9.23 -10.22
C ILE A 341 -11.44 10.18 -10.00
N VAL A 342 -11.43 11.28 -10.73
CA VAL A 342 -10.46 12.37 -10.55
C VAL A 342 -11.20 13.53 -9.89
N TYR A 343 -10.70 13.95 -8.74
CA TYR A 343 -11.13 15.18 -8.09
C TYR A 343 -10.20 16.30 -8.50
#